data_AF-A0A1J5CKR2-F1
#
_entry.id   AF-A0A1J5CKR2-F1
#
_cell.length_a   1.000
_cell.length_b   1.000
_cell.length_c   1.000
_cell.angle_alpha   90.00
_cell.angle_beta   90.00
_cell.angle_gamma   90.00
#
_symmetry.space_group_name_H-M   'P 1'
#
loop_
_entity.id
_entity.type
_entity.pdbx_description
1 polymer ?
#
loop_
_entity_poly.entity_id
_entity_poly.type
_entity_poly.pdbx_seq_one_letter_code
_entity_poly.pdbx_strand_id
1 'polypeptide(L)'
;MQTEKKQTTPKKERKNLIIPESVAIRLFKVAGAPRVSKEARDALLNLIAKYGRDVAERAVKFSKHAKRQTITSEDIRLALE
;
A
#
# COMPACT_ATOMS: atom_id res chain seq x y z
N MET A 1 -41.21 12.11 11.45
CA MET A 1 -40.63 10.75 11.53
C MET A 1 -39.57 10.64 10.46
N GLN A 2 -38.29 10.72 10.85
CA GLN A 2 -37.18 10.50 9.94
C GLN A 2 -37.02 9.00 9.81
N THR A 3 -37.22 8.43 8.62
CA THR A 3 -36.89 7.03 8.34
C THR A 3 -35.58 7.00 7.56
N GLU A 4 -34.62 6.30 8.15
CA GLU A 4 -33.24 6.15 7.74
C GLU A 4 -33.07 5.84 6.25
N LYS A 5 -32.33 6.72 5.57
CA LYS A 5 -31.68 6.42 4.30
C LYS A 5 -30.72 5.25 4.54
N LYS A 6 -31.10 4.06 4.09
CA LYS A 6 -30.18 2.93 3.91
C LYS A 6 -29.01 3.43 3.06
N GLN A 7 -27.85 3.62 3.70
CA GLN A 7 -26.58 3.73 2.99
C GLN A 7 -26.30 2.35 2.41
N THR A 8 -26.73 2.12 1.17
CA THR A 8 -26.21 1.04 0.36
C THR A 8 -24.76 1.39 0.06
N THR A 9 -23.82 0.71 0.73
CA THR A 9 -22.39 0.84 0.48
C THR A 9 -22.14 0.82 -1.03
N PRO A 10 -21.50 1.85 -1.62
CA PRO A 10 -21.26 1.90 -3.05
C PRO A 10 -20.47 0.65 -3.46
N LYS A 11 -21.00 -0.04 -4.48
CA LYS A 11 -20.45 -1.22 -5.14
C LYS A 11 -18.94 -1.11 -5.23
N LYS A 12 -18.24 -1.86 -4.37
CA LYS A 12 -16.78 -1.82 -4.18
C LYS A 12 -16.11 -1.90 -5.56
N GLU A 13 -15.57 -0.77 -6.05
CA GLU A 13 -14.64 -0.79 -7.17
C GLU A 13 -13.61 -1.86 -6.83
N ARG A 14 -13.39 -2.80 -7.76
CA ARG A 14 -12.33 -3.78 -7.61
C ARG A 14 -11.01 -3.01 -7.70
N LYS A 15 -10.60 -2.40 -6.58
CA LYS A 15 -9.28 -1.81 -6.43
C LYS A 15 -8.31 -2.95 -6.65
N ASN A 16 -7.66 -2.95 -7.81
CA ASN A 16 -6.56 -3.86 -8.11
C ASN A 16 -5.39 -3.49 -7.20
N LEU A 17 -5.45 -3.99 -5.96
CA LEU A 17 -4.37 -3.82 -5.00
C LEU A 17 -3.22 -4.72 -5.44
N ILE A 18 -2.05 -4.10 -5.66
CA ILE A 18 -0.80 -4.81 -5.99
C ILE A 18 -0.36 -5.70 -4.81
N ILE A 19 -0.85 -5.41 -3.60
CA ILE A 19 -0.50 -6.09 -2.36
C ILE A 19 -1.72 -6.88 -1.82
N PRO A 20 -1.56 -8.16 -1.47
CA PRO A 20 -2.64 -8.97 -0.89
C PRO A 20 -3.17 -8.44 0.44
N GLU A 21 -4.48 -8.58 0.68
CA GLU A 21 -5.16 -8.14 1.91
C GLU A 21 -4.61 -8.81 3.18
N SER A 22 -4.11 -10.05 3.06
CA SER A 22 -3.49 -10.80 4.15
C SER A 22 -2.28 -10.10 4.76
N VAL A 23 -1.55 -9.29 3.98
CA VAL A 23 -0.39 -8.52 4.46
C VAL A 23 -0.83 -7.48 5.48
N ALA A 24 -1.91 -6.75 5.21
CA ALA A 24 -2.46 -5.77 6.13
C ALA A 24 -2.93 -6.44 7.43
N ILE A 25 -3.64 -7.57 7.34
CA ILE A 25 -4.08 -8.32 8.53
C ILE A 25 -2.89 -8.72 9.39
N ARG A 26 -1.83 -9.24 8.77
CA ARG A 26 -0.62 -9.67 9.49
C ARG A 26 0.09 -8.50 10.16
N LEU A 27 0.25 -7.36 9.47
CA LEU A 27 0.85 -6.15 10.04
C LEU A 27 0.08 -5.67 11.27
N PHE A 28 -1.25 -5.58 11.17
CA PHE A 28 -2.09 -5.16 12.29
C PHE A 28 -2.08 -6.16 13.45
N LYS A 29 -2.06 -7.47 13.18
CA LYS A 29 -1.94 -8.50 14.24
C LYS A 29 -0.61 -8.38 14.99
N VAL A 30 0.49 -8.17 14.27
CA VAL A 30 1.82 -7.93 14.88
C VAL A 30 1.81 -6.64 15.72
N ALA A 31 1.07 -5.62 15.29
CA ALA A 31 0.84 -4.39 16.06
C ALA A 31 -0.15 -4.55 17.23
N GLY A 32 -0.67 -5.75 17.50
CA GLY A 32 -1.57 -6.02 18.62
C GLY A 32 -3.05 -5.76 18.36
N ALA A 33 -3.46 -5.50 17.12
CA ALA A 33 -4.87 -5.30 16.80
C ALA A 33 -5.62 -6.65 16.69
N PRO A 34 -6.64 -6.91 17.53
CA PRO A 34 -7.36 -8.20 17.52
C PRO A 34 -8.31 -8.34 16.33
N ARG A 35 -8.85 -7.22 15.83
CA ARG A 35 -9.75 -7.15 14.67
C ARG A 35 -9.40 -5.93 13.82
N VAL A 36 -9.62 -6.04 12.51
CA VAL A 36 -9.33 -4.99 11.53
C VAL A 36 -10.46 -4.94 10.52
N SER A 37 -11.04 -3.76 10.30
CA SER A 37 -12.05 -3.56 9.27
C SER A 37 -11.45 -3.66 7.87
N LYS A 38 -12.29 -3.96 6.88
CA LYS A 38 -11.88 -4.06 5.48
C LYS A 38 -11.34 -2.72 4.96
N GLU A 39 -11.98 -1.63 5.39
CA GLU A 39 -11.63 -0.26 5.02
C GLU A 39 -10.25 0.13 5.57
N ALA A 40 -9.93 -0.27 6.81
CA ALA A 40 -8.62 -0.03 7.40
C ALA A 40 -7.52 -0.83 6.68
N ARG A 41 -7.81 -2.07 6.26
CA ARG A 41 -6.89 -2.88 5.44
C ARG A 41 -6.64 -2.22 4.09
N ASP A 42 -7.71 -1.84 3.39
CA ASP A 42 -7.61 -1.17 2.09
C ASP A 42 -6.82 0.16 2.20
N ALA A 43 -7.07 0.96 3.25
CA ALA A 43 -6.37 2.23 3.47
C ALA A 43 -4.86 2.02 3.67
N LEU A 44 -4.47 1.06 4.51
CA LEU A 44 -3.06 0.73 4.75
C LEU A 44 -2.37 0.26 3.46
N LEU A 45 -3.00 -0.63 2.69
CA LEU A 45 -2.42 -1.17 1.46
C LEU A 45 -2.26 -0.08 0.40
N ASN A 46 -3.21 0.84 0.28
CA ASN A 46 -3.08 1.98 -0.64
C ASN A 46 -1.91 2.88 -0.24
N LEU A 47 -1.72 3.15 1.06
CA LEU A 47 -0.60 3.95 1.55
C LEU A 47 0.74 3.28 1.24
N ILE A 48 0.87 1.98 1.54
CA ILE A 48 2.10 1.21 1.27
C ILE A 48 2.38 1.17 -0.24
N ALA A 49 1.36 0.91 -1.07
CA ALA A 49 1.52 0.85 -2.51
C ALA A 49 1.97 2.19 -3.11
N LYS A 50 1.38 3.30 -2.64
CA LYS A 50 1.78 4.65 -3.05
C LYS A 50 3.24 4.92 -2.69
N TYR A 51 3.58 4.73 -1.42
CA TYR A 51 4.94 4.96 -0.93
C TYR A 51 5.97 4.06 -1.63
N GLY A 52 5.68 2.77 -1.75
CA GLY A 52 6.55 1.81 -2.43
C GLY A 52 6.76 2.14 -3.90
N ARG A 53 5.75 2.67 -4.58
CA ARG A 53 5.88 3.16 -5.95
C ARG A 53 6.82 4.36 -6.05
N ASP A 54 6.64 5.35 -5.18
CA ASP A 54 7.47 6.56 -5.17
C ASP A 54 8.96 6.22 -4.90
N VAL A 55 9.21 5.27 -3.99
CA VAL A 55 10.57 4.75 -3.73
C VAL A 55 11.10 3.97 -4.93
N ALA A 56 10.31 3.09 -5.53
CA ALA A 56 10.73 2.29 -6.69
C ALA A 56 11.08 3.18 -7.90
N GLU A 57 10.29 4.22 -8.18
CA GLU A 57 10.55 5.16 -9.27
C GLU A 57 11.87 5.92 -9.07
N ARG A 58 12.18 6.32 -7.83
CA ARG A 58 13.47 6.94 -7.48
C ARG A 58 14.63 5.95 -7.59
N ALA A 59 14.48 4.73 -7.06
CA ALA A 59 15.52 3.70 -7.15
C ALA A 59 15.85 3.32 -8.60
N VAL A 60 14.84 3.23 -9.48
CA VAL A 60 15.04 3.03 -10.93
C VAL A 60 15.88 4.16 -11.52
N LYS A 61 15.64 5.42 -11.13
CA LYS A 61 16.46 6.55 -11.59
C LYS A 61 17.90 6.37 -11.14
N PHE A 62 18.17 6.05 -9.88
CA PHE A 62 19.54 5.86 -9.40
C PHE A 62 20.29 4.72 -10.12
N SER A 63 19.64 3.57 -10.30
CA SER A 63 20.23 2.46 -11.07
C SER A 63 20.58 2.88 -12.49
N LYS A 64 19.71 3.66 -13.16
CA LYS A 64 19.97 4.19 -14.51
C LYS A 64 21.15 5.15 -14.57
N HIS A 65 21.27 6.07 -13.61
CA HIS A 65 22.43 6.99 -13.55
C HIS A 65 23.74 6.22 -13.34
N ALA A 66 23.69 5.12 -12.58
CA ALA A 66 24.81 4.21 -12.39
C ALA A 66 25.05 3.23 -13.57
N LYS A 67 24.28 3.33 -14.67
CA LYS A 67 24.32 2.44 -15.84
C LYS A 67 24.11 0.95 -15.50
N ARG A 68 23.44 0.66 -14.38
CA ARG A 68 23.07 -0.70 -13.96
C ARG A 68 21.64 -1.02 -14.39
N GLN A 69 21.41 -2.26 -14.82
CA GLN A 69 20.05 -2.77 -15.10
C GLN A 69 19.39 -3.34 -13.85
N THR A 70 20.18 -3.92 -12.94
CA THR A 70 19.70 -4.50 -11.68
C THR A 70 19.66 -3.45 -10.58
N ILE A 71 18.48 -3.28 -9.97
CA ILE A 71 18.27 -2.43 -8.80
C ILE A 71 18.86 -3.13 -7.56
N THR A 72 19.64 -2.40 -6.79
CA THR A 72 20.34 -2.88 -5.59
C THR A 72 19.74 -2.29 -4.32
N SER A 73 20.14 -2.83 -3.17
CA SER A 73 19.78 -2.26 -1.86
C SER A 73 20.19 -0.80 -1.71
N GLU A 74 21.33 -0.41 -2.27
CA GLU A 74 21.87 0.94 -2.24
C GLU A 74 20.95 1.91 -2.99
N ASP A 75 20.37 1.50 -4.12
CA ASP A 75 19.42 2.33 -4.86
C ASP A 75 18.14 2.59 -4.05
N ILE A 76 17.69 1.59 -3.28
CA ILE A 76 16.52 1.72 -2.39
C ILE A 76 16.85 2.67 -1.23
N ARG A 77 18.01 2.53 -0.60
CA ARG A 77 18.44 3.40 0.50
C ARG A 77 18.59 4.85 0.02
N LEU A 78 19.23 5.05 -1.12
CA LEU A 78 19.38 6.38 -1.72
C LEU A 78 18.03 6.99 -2.13
N ALA A 79 17.04 6.16 -2.44
CA ALA A 79 15.66 6.58 -2.66
C ALA A 79 14.88 6.92 -1.39
N LEU A 80 15.46 6.79 -0.20
CA LEU A 80 14.83 7.21 1.06
C LEU A 80 15.39 8.53 1.59
N GLU A 81 16.62 8.88 1.19
CA GLU A 81 17.23 10.20 1.40
C GLU A 81 16.52 11.28 0.55
#